data_AF-A0A5A9XHC7-F1
#
_entry.id   AF-A0A5A9XHC7-F1
#
_cell.length_a   1.000
_cell.length_b   1.000
_cell.length_c   1.000
_cell.angle_alpha   90.00
_cell.angle_beta   90.00
_cell.angle_gamma   90.00
#
_symmetry.space_group_name_H-M   'P 1'
#
loop_
_entity.id
_entity.type
_entity.pdbx_description
1 polymer ?
#
loop_
_entity_poly.entity_id
_entity_poly.type
_entity_poly.pdbx_seq_one_letter_code
_entity_poly.pdbx_strand_id
1 'polypeptide(L)'
;MRRVFRVVDFNSALLPGGKDQDITVSHDTFSCLDPRVSRVFITENEVNFLAFPDLEDSLVIFGGGYGFDMLQQAQWLHTKVVYYWGDLDTHGFATLDQLRNHLPHAVSFLMDSATLMAHREQWVTEPQPILRDLPRLTLQERAVYDSIRWQRLQDNVYVRLEQERISFGWLMQALNDIRLFTP
;
A
#
# COMPACT_ATOMS: atom_id res chain seq x y z
N MET A 1 6.01 -20.10 0.14
CA MET A 1 6.21 -18.78 0.80
C MET A 1 5.02 -18.53 1.73
N ARG A 2 5.23 -17.94 2.92
CA ARG A 2 4.17 -17.62 3.90
C ARG A 2 3.76 -16.15 3.76
N ARG A 3 2.52 -15.80 4.10
CA ARG A 3 2.02 -14.41 4.13
C ARG A 3 1.60 -14.04 5.53
N VAL A 4 1.79 -12.78 5.90
CA VAL A 4 1.35 -12.21 7.17
C VAL A 4 0.26 -11.18 6.85
N PHE A 5 -0.89 -11.31 7.50
CA PHE A 5 -1.96 -10.32 7.40
C PHE A 5 -2.64 -10.15 8.75
N ARG A 6 -3.26 -8.99 8.95
CA ARG A 6 -4.01 -8.66 10.17
C ARG A 6 -5.36 -8.08 9.78
N VAL A 7 -6.43 -8.61 10.35
CA VAL A 7 -7.74 -7.93 10.29
C VAL A 7 -7.68 -6.77 11.28
N VAL A 8 -7.88 -5.56 10.78
CA VAL A 8 -7.85 -4.32 11.59
C VAL A 8 -9.26 -3.80 11.89
N ASP A 9 -10.28 -4.51 11.41
CA ASP A 9 -11.67 -4.31 11.81
C ASP A 9 -11.94 -4.93 13.18
N PHE A 10 -12.29 -4.06 14.12
CA PHE A 10 -12.64 -4.40 15.49
C PHE A 10 -13.81 -5.40 15.60
N ASN A 11 -14.75 -5.38 14.65
CA ASN A 11 -15.96 -6.21 14.69
C ASN A 11 -15.78 -7.58 14.00
N SER A 12 -14.65 -7.81 13.33
CA SER A 12 -14.48 -8.93 12.39
C SER A 12 -13.29 -9.85 12.72
N ALA A 13 -13.16 -10.27 13.98
CA ALA A 13 -12.10 -11.18 14.40
C ALA A 13 -12.18 -12.55 13.68
N LEU A 14 -11.05 -13.01 13.12
CA LEU A 14 -10.97 -14.30 12.42
C LEU A 14 -10.83 -15.52 13.34
N LEU A 15 -10.16 -15.36 14.49
CA LEU A 15 -10.06 -16.40 15.53
C LEU A 15 -10.71 -15.94 16.84
N PRO A 16 -11.28 -16.86 17.64
CA PRO A 16 -11.76 -16.53 18.99
C PRO A 16 -10.60 -16.08 19.90
N GLY A 17 -10.77 -14.99 20.65
CA GLY A 17 -9.94 -14.71 21.85
C GLY A 17 -8.85 -13.64 21.75
N GLY A 18 -8.81 -12.79 20.73
CA GLY A 18 -7.88 -11.65 20.70
C GLY A 18 -8.13 -10.71 19.53
N LYS A 19 -7.88 -9.41 19.75
CA LYS A 19 -8.18 -8.32 18.80
C LYS A 19 -7.03 -8.02 17.83
N ASP A 20 -5.79 -8.31 18.25
CA ASP A 20 -4.57 -8.14 17.47
C ASP A 20 -4.07 -9.51 17.00
N GLN A 21 -4.49 -9.94 15.81
CA GLN A 21 -4.08 -11.21 15.25
C GLN A 21 -3.24 -10.99 14.00
N ASP A 22 -1.92 -11.04 14.16
CA ASP A 22 -0.99 -11.18 13.05
C ASP A 22 -1.03 -12.66 12.62
N ILE A 23 -1.77 -12.95 11.56
CA ILE A 23 -1.98 -14.31 11.08
C ILE A 23 -0.97 -14.59 9.96
N THR A 24 -0.10 -15.56 10.22
CA THR A 24 0.79 -16.09 9.17
C THR A 24 0.21 -17.36 8.58
N VAL A 25 -0.11 -17.35 7.29
CA VAL A 25 -0.69 -18.51 6.59
C VAL A 25 0.18 -18.96 5.41
N SER A 26 -0.06 -20.19 4.96
CA SER A 26 0.46 -20.64 3.67
C SER A 26 -0.27 -19.91 2.53
N HIS A 27 0.33 -19.96 1.35
CA HIS A 27 -0.26 -19.45 0.14
C HIS A 27 -1.65 -20.04 -0.14
N ASP A 28 -1.78 -21.36 -0.10
CA ASP A 28 -3.03 -22.03 -0.46
C ASP A 28 -4.14 -21.69 0.53
N THR A 29 -3.79 -21.52 1.81
CA THR A 29 -4.73 -21.01 2.81
C THR A 29 -5.13 -19.57 2.53
N PHE A 30 -4.18 -18.69 2.17
CA PHE A 30 -4.46 -17.28 1.84
C PHE A 30 -5.40 -17.13 0.64
N SER A 31 -5.18 -17.92 -0.42
CA SER A 31 -5.98 -17.87 -1.64
C SER A 31 -7.44 -18.30 -1.42
N CYS A 32 -7.69 -19.14 -0.42
CA CYS A 32 -9.01 -19.62 -0.04
C CYS A 32 -9.68 -18.78 1.06
N LEU A 33 -9.07 -17.68 1.52
CA LEU A 33 -9.69 -16.80 2.51
C LEU A 33 -10.95 -16.13 1.93
N ASP A 34 -11.93 -15.90 2.79
CA ASP A 34 -13.08 -15.04 2.49
C ASP A 34 -13.37 -14.16 3.72
N PRO A 35 -12.50 -13.15 3.97
CA PRO A 35 -12.70 -12.27 5.10
C PRO A 35 -13.93 -11.39 4.85
N ARG A 36 -14.76 -11.23 5.88
CA ARG A 36 -15.95 -10.36 5.88
C ARG A 36 -15.57 -8.89 6.05
N VAL A 37 -14.61 -8.44 5.23
CA VAL A 37 -14.19 -7.05 5.10
C VAL A 37 -14.40 -6.59 3.67
N SER A 38 -14.62 -5.31 3.44
CA SER A 38 -14.74 -4.73 2.09
C SER A 38 -13.43 -4.06 1.64
N ARG A 39 -12.55 -3.69 2.57
CA ARG A 39 -11.29 -2.97 2.29
C ARG A 39 -10.06 -3.79 2.63
N VAL A 40 -9.05 -3.69 1.76
CA VAL A 40 -7.75 -4.33 1.96
C VAL A 40 -6.65 -3.31 1.72
N PHE A 41 -5.74 -3.17 2.67
CA PHE A 41 -4.54 -2.36 2.56
C PHE A 41 -3.34 -3.30 2.36
N ILE A 42 -2.50 -3.02 1.39
CA ILE A 42 -1.27 -3.77 1.11
C ILE A 42 -0.09 -2.84 1.37
N THR A 43 0.79 -3.22 2.29
CA THR A 43 2.02 -2.48 2.61
C THR A 43 3.24 -3.37 2.50
N GLU A 44 4.35 -2.79 2.07
CA GLU A 44 5.66 -3.45 1.97
C GLU A 44 6.56 -3.27 3.19
N ASN A 45 6.20 -2.39 4.12
CA ASN A 45 7.01 -2.09 5.30
C ASN A 45 6.39 -2.71 6.56
N GLU A 46 7.22 -3.44 7.32
CA GLU A 46 6.79 -4.16 8.51
C GLU A 46 6.38 -3.22 9.64
N VAL A 47 7.07 -2.08 9.82
CA VAL A 47 6.72 -1.06 10.82
C VAL A 47 5.33 -0.52 10.54
N ASN A 48 5.03 -0.18 9.28
CA ASN A 48 3.71 0.31 8.89
C ASN A 48 2.62 -0.74 9.04
N PHE A 49 2.91 -2.01 8.73
CA PHE A 49 1.99 -3.11 9.00
C PHE A 49 1.68 -3.24 10.50
N LEU A 50 2.71 -3.29 11.34
CA LEU A 50 2.55 -3.46 12.78
C LEU A 50 1.84 -2.27 13.41
N ALA A 51 2.16 -1.04 12.98
CA ALA A 51 1.58 0.20 13.48
C ALA A 51 0.27 0.60 12.79
N PHE A 52 -0.24 -0.16 11.83
CA PHE A 52 -1.46 0.19 11.09
C PHE A 52 -2.65 0.29 12.06
N PRO A 53 -3.31 1.45 12.18
CA PRO A 53 -4.34 1.66 13.19
C PRO A 53 -5.63 0.91 12.83
N ASP A 54 -6.46 0.69 13.84
CA ASP A 54 -7.76 0.07 13.67
C ASP A 54 -8.62 0.84 12.66
N LEU A 55 -9.21 0.09 11.73
CA LEU A 55 -10.13 0.61 10.74
C LEU A 55 -11.21 -0.43 10.49
N GLU A 56 -12.46 -0.05 10.74
CA GLU A 56 -13.63 -0.90 10.51
C GLU A 56 -13.65 -1.45 9.08
N ASP A 57 -14.22 -2.64 8.89
CA ASP A 57 -14.40 -3.27 7.59
C ASP A 57 -13.12 -3.35 6.73
N SER A 58 -11.97 -3.51 7.39
CA SER A 58 -10.65 -3.45 6.76
C SER A 58 -9.68 -4.55 7.23
N LEU A 59 -8.80 -4.94 6.33
CA LEU A 59 -7.69 -5.87 6.56
C LEU A 59 -6.40 -5.26 6.00
N VAL A 60 -5.28 -5.45 6.70
CA VAL A 60 -3.95 -5.07 6.21
C VAL A 60 -3.12 -6.31 5.91
N ILE A 61 -2.44 -6.31 4.77
CA ILE A 61 -1.55 -7.38 4.30
C ILE A 61 -0.13 -6.83 4.31
N PHE A 62 0.77 -7.56 4.95
CA PHE A 62 2.19 -7.32 4.84
C PHE A 62 2.78 -8.14 3.68
N GLY A 63 3.56 -7.45 2.87
CA GLY A 63 4.35 -8.06 1.81
C GLY A 63 3.72 -7.85 0.43
N GLY A 64 4.48 -7.19 -0.43
CA GLY A 64 4.02 -6.76 -1.76
C GLY A 64 5.12 -6.40 -2.74
N GLY A 65 6.40 -6.69 -2.45
CA GLY A 65 7.45 -6.60 -3.47
C GLY A 65 7.18 -7.56 -4.66
N TYR A 66 8.12 -7.69 -5.59
CA TYR A 66 8.06 -8.39 -6.90
C TYR A 66 7.24 -9.71 -7.07
N GLY A 67 6.74 -10.36 -6.02
CA GLY A 67 5.90 -11.57 -6.06
C GLY A 67 4.38 -11.32 -5.89
N PHE A 68 3.75 -10.63 -6.84
CA PHE A 68 2.29 -10.49 -6.93
C PHE A 68 1.56 -11.72 -7.50
N ASP A 69 2.30 -12.71 -8.02
CA ASP A 69 1.74 -13.97 -8.53
C ASP A 69 0.83 -14.66 -7.51
N MET A 70 1.07 -14.42 -6.22
CA MET A 70 0.28 -14.95 -5.11
C MET A 70 -1.05 -14.20 -4.92
N LEU A 71 -1.07 -12.88 -5.14
CA LEU A 71 -2.31 -12.09 -5.07
C LEU A 71 -3.25 -12.45 -6.22
N GLN A 72 -2.71 -12.85 -7.38
CA GLN A 72 -3.49 -13.33 -8.51
C GLN A 72 -4.36 -14.55 -8.15
N GLN A 73 -3.89 -15.40 -7.23
CA GLN A 73 -4.62 -16.62 -6.86
C GLN A 73 -5.68 -16.36 -5.78
N ALA A 74 -5.57 -15.25 -5.06
CA ALA A 74 -6.54 -14.82 -4.06
C ALA A 74 -7.73 -14.12 -4.74
N GLN A 75 -8.62 -14.91 -5.36
CA GLN A 75 -9.77 -14.37 -6.10
C GLN A 75 -10.67 -13.46 -5.25
N TRP A 76 -10.71 -13.66 -3.94
CA TRP A 76 -11.47 -12.83 -3.02
C TRP A 76 -11.03 -11.36 -3.02
N LEU A 77 -9.78 -11.03 -3.39
CA LEU A 77 -9.30 -9.64 -3.50
C LEU A 77 -9.97 -8.87 -4.65
N HIS A 78 -10.46 -9.57 -5.68
CA HIS A 78 -11.10 -8.93 -6.84
C HIS A 78 -12.46 -8.32 -6.51
N THR A 79 -13.07 -8.69 -5.39
CA THR A 79 -14.35 -8.13 -4.92
C THR A 79 -14.17 -7.09 -3.83
N LYS A 80 -12.93 -6.75 -3.45
CA LYS A 80 -12.61 -5.78 -2.39
C LYS A 80 -12.06 -4.48 -2.98
N VAL A 81 -12.17 -3.41 -2.20
CA VAL A 81 -11.41 -2.18 -2.45
C VAL A 81 -9.98 -2.41 -1.97
N VAL A 82 -9.02 -2.35 -2.90
CA VAL A 82 -7.61 -2.63 -2.60
C VAL A 82 -6.83 -1.31 -2.62
N TYR A 83 -6.25 -0.96 -1.47
CA TYR A 83 -5.32 0.14 -1.30
C TYR A 83 -3.90 -0.39 -1.27
N TYR A 84 -3.01 0.19 -2.07
CA TYR A 84 -1.59 -0.12 -2.08
C TYR A 84 -0.78 1.05 -1.52
N TRP A 85 0.04 0.77 -0.50
CA TRP A 85 0.91 1.73 0.15
C TRP A 85 2.38 1.34 -0.02
N GLY A 86 2.99 1.89 -1.06
CA GLY A 86 4.42 1.77 -1.34
C GLY A 86 5.18 3.05 -0.99
N ASP A 87 6.50 3.00 -1.16
CA ASP A 87 7.36 4.18 -1.06
C ASP A 87 7.04 5.17 -2.20
N LEU A 88 7.20 6.46 -1.90
CA LEU A 88 7.10 7.54 -2.87
C LEU A 88 8.46 7.70 -3.56
N ASP A 89 8.78 6.75 -4.44
CA ASP A 89 9.99 6.68 -5.26
C ASP A 89 9.69 5.98 -6.61
N THR A 90 10.70 5.78 -7.45
CA THR A 90 10.46 5.13 -8.75
C THR A 90 10.17 3.62 -8.66
N HIS A 91 10.65 2.93 -7.63
CA HIS A 91 10.35 1.51 -7.39
C HIS A 91 8.91 1.30 -6.91
N GLY A 92 8.42 2.08 -5.95
CA GLY A 92 7.07 1.98 -5.42
C GLY A 92 6.00 2.18 -6.50
N PHE A 93 6.21 3.14 -7.42
CA PHE A 93 5.32 3.28 -8.58
C PHE A 93 5.45 2.12 -9.57
N ALA A 94 6.65 1.58 -9.78
CA ALA A 94 6.84 0.41 -10.64
C ALA A 94 6.13 -0.83 -10.08
N THR A 95 6.15 -1.00 -8.76
CA THR A 95 5.44 -2.05 -8.04
C THR A 95 3.92 -1.84 -8.12
N LEU A 96 3.41 -0.61 -7.99
CA LEU A 96 2.00 -0.29 -8.22
C LEU A 96 1.55 -0.63 -9.67
N ASP A 97 2.36 -0.31 -10.68
CA ASP A 97 2.09 -0.69 -12.08
C ASP A 97 2.04 -2.22 -12.24
N GLN A 98 2.93 -2.95 -11.58
CA GLN A 98 2.92 -4.42 -11.58
C GLN A 98 1.69 -4.98 -10.85
N LEU A 99 1.31 -4.42 -9.70
CA LEU A 99 0.12 -4.81 -8.95
C LEU A 99 -1.14 -4.66 -9.82
N ARG A 100 -1.27 -3.52 -10.50
CA ARG A 100 -2.42 -3.25 -11.38
C ARG A 100 -2.48 -4.13 -12.62
N ASN A 101 -1.42 -4.88 -12.93
CA ASN A 101 -1.49 -5.94 -13.92
C ASN A 101 -2.37 -7.12 -13.45
N HIS A 102 -2.50 -7.33 -12.13
CA HIS A 102 -3.29 -8.40 -11.53
C HIS A 102 -4.57 -7.89 -10.84
N LEU A 103 -4.51 -6.72 -10.21
CA LEU A 103 -5.63 -6.05 -9.54
C LEU A 103 -5.82 -4.65 -10.17
N PRO A 104 -6.43 -4.54 -11.36
CA PRO A 104 -6.54 -3.27 -12.09
C PRO A 104 -7.24 -2.14 -11.33
N HIS A 105 -8.08 -2.50 -10.35
CA HIS A 105 -8.83 -1.60 -9.48
C HIS A 105 -8.05 -1.13 -8.25
N ALA A 106 -6.79 -1.55 -8.07
CA ALA A 106 -5.98 -1.12 -6.93
C ALA A 106 -5.76 0.40 -6.93
N VAL A 107 -5.99 1.03 -5.78
CA VAL A 107 -5.86 2.48 -5.55
C VAL A 107 -4.57 2.72 -4.77
N SER A 108 -3.76 3.70 -5.18
CA SER A 108 -2.60 4.09 -4.36
C SER A 108 -3.05 4.82 -3.10
N PHE A 109 -2.38 4.54 -1.98
CA PHE A 109 -2.65 5.14 -0.69
C PHE A 109 -1.40 5.87 -0.19
N LEU A 110 -1.53 7.17 0.12
CA LEU A 110 -0.43 8.04 0.55
C LEU A 110 0.72 8.17 -0.46
N MET A 111 0.46 7.91 -1.75
CA MET A 111 1.44 8.04 -2.84
C MET A 111 1.13 9.24 -3.76
N ASP A 112 0.56 10.30 -3.21
CA ASP A 112 0.18 11.51 -3.92
C ASP A 112 1.19 12.66 -3.68
N SER A 113 1.06 13.72 -4.49
CA SER A 113 1.94 14.89 -4.42
C SER A 113 1.82 15.65 -3.09
N ALA A 114 0.64 15.70 -2.47
CA ALA A 114 0.48 16.41 -1.21
C ALA A 114 1.22 15.67 -0.09
N THR A 115 1.11 14.34 -0.05
CA THR A 115 1.86 13.49 0.88
C THR A 115 3.37 13.68 0.68
N LEU A 116 3.85 13.63 -0.56
CA LEU A 116 5.28 13.81 -0.87
C LEU A 116 5.80 15.18 -0.41
N MET A 117 5.09 16.27 -0.74
CA MET A 117 5.53 17.62 -0.42
C MET A 117 5.44 17.94 1.08
N ALA A 118 4.44 17.40 1.78
CA ALA A 118 4.28 17.59 3.22
C ALA A 118 5.45 17.02 4.04
N HIS A 119 6.20 16.07 3.50
CA HIS A 119 7.30 15.38 4.18
C HIS A 119 8.66 15.66 3.52
N ARG A 120 8.84 16.87 2.96
CA ARG A 120 10.08 17.25 2.25
C ARG A 120 11.35 17.08 3.08
N GLU A 121 11.30 17.35 4.38
CA GLU A 121 12.44 17.18 5.29
C GLU A 121 12.84 15.72 5.51
N GLN A 122 11.96 14.78 5.16
CA GLN A 122 12.19 13.34 5.32
C GLN A 122 12.71 12.67 4.06
N TRP A 123 12.82 13.40 2.95
CA TRP A 123 13.29 12.88 1.68
C TRP A 123 14.71 12.34 1.79
N VAL A 124 14.94 11.23 1.10
CA VAL A 124 16.26 10.62 0.89
C VAL A 124 16.52 10.47 -0.60
N THR A 125 17.76 10.10 -0.94
CA THR A 125 18.13 9.81 -2.32
C THR A 125 17.86 8.35 -2.64
N GLU A 126 17.11 8.10 -3.71
CA GLU A 126 16.98 6.80 -4.34
C GLU A 126 18.26 6.45 -5.10
N PRO A 127 19.02 5.42 -4.71
CA PRO A 127 20.34 5.15 -5.29
C PRO A 127 20.27 4.53 -6.69
N GLN A 128 19.20 3.78 -6.99
CA GLN A 128 19.04 3.02 -8.23
C GLN A 128 17.62 3.18 -8.77
N PRO A 129 17.29 4.29 -9.46
CA PRO A 129 15.94 4.52 -9.93
C PRO A 129 15.56 3.61 -11.10
N ILE A 130 14.27 3.30 -11.21
CA ILE A 130 13.62 2.71 -12.37
C ILE A 130 13.14 3.83 -13.31
N LEU A 131 13.78 3.92 -14.47
CA LEU A 131 13.47 4.89 -15.52
C LEU A 131 12.81 4.21 -16.71
N ARG A 132 11.51 3.92 -16.60
CA ARG A 132 10.71 3.35 -17.70
C ARG A 132 9.31 3.94 -17.69
N ASP A 133 8.52 3.66 -18.72
CA ASP A 133 7.11 4.02 -18.69
C ASP A 133 6.29 3.01 -17.87
N LEU A 134 5.36 3.56 -17.10
CA LEU A 134 4.46 2.83 -16.21
C LEU A 134 3.02 3.06 -16.70
N PRO A 135 2.53 2.25 -17.65
CA PRO A 135 1.30 2.54 -18.39
C PRO A 135 0.02 2.47 -17.54
N ARG A 136 0.03 1.76 -16.39
CA ARG A 136 -1.15 1.61 -15.52
C ARG A 136 -1.21 2.63 -14.38
N LEU A 137 -0.31 3.61 -14.36
CA LEU A 137 -0.46 4.77 -13.47
C LEU A 137 -1.57 5.69 -13.98
N THR A 138 -2.35 6.22 -13.04
CA THR A 138 -3.25 7.35 -13.28
C THR A 138 -2.47 8.60 -13.66
N LEU A 139 -3.16 9.63 -14.14
CA LEU A 139 -2.52 10.92 -14.49
C LEU A 139 -1.87 11.56 -13.26
N GLN A 140 -2.51 11.49 -12.10
CA GLN A 140 -2.02 12.07 -10.85
C GLN A 140 -0.76 11.34 -10.35
N GLU A 141 -0.77 10.02 -10.32
CA GLU A 141 0.40 9.21 -9.92
C GLU A 141 1.55 9.38 -10.90
N ARG A 142 1.26 9.40 -12.22
CA ARG A 142 2.27 9.64 -13.23
C ARG A 142 2.93 11.00 -13.03
N ALA A 143 2.18 12.05 -12.69
CA ALA A 143 2.76 13.36 -12.43
C ALA A 143 3.76 13.36 -11.25
N VAL A 144 3.49 12.59 -10.20
CA VAL A 144 4.43 12.40 -9.07
C VAL A 144 5.65 11.61 -9.52
N TYR A 145 5.44 10.44 -10.14
CA TYR A 145 6.49 9.60 -10.70
C TYR A 145 7.42 10.38 -11.66
N ASP A 146 6.83 11.17 -12.53
CA ASP A 146 7.50 12.05 -13.49
C ASP A 146 8.35 13.12 -12.80
N SER A 147 7.83 13.72 -11.73
CA SER A 147 8.57 14.72 -10.95
C SER A 147 9.80 14.11 -10.28
N ILE A 148 9.72 12.85 -9.84
CA ILE A 148 10.83 12.10 -9.25
C ILE A 148 11.83 11.66 -10.34
N ARG A 149 11.37 10.92 -11.36
CA ARG A 149 12.25 10.31 -12.39
C ARG A 149 12.96 11.32 -13.27
N TRP A 150 12.42 12.54 -13.38
CA TRP A 150 13.06 13.66 -14.07
C TRP A 150 13.69 14.68 -13.12
N GLN A 151 13.85 14.32 -11.84
CA GLN A 151 14.59 15.09 -10.84
C GLN A 151 14.09 16.56 -10.71
N ARG A 152 12.78 16.78 -10.90
CA ARG A 152 12.16 18.13 -10.87
C ARG A 152 12.00 18.68 -9.46
N LEU A 153 12.11 17.81 -8.46
CA LEU A 153 11.91 18.14 -7.04
C LEU A 153 13.20 18.60 -6.38
N GLN A 154 14.35 18.10 -6.84
CA GLN A 154 15.67 18.43 -6.33
C GLN A 154 16.74 18.12 -7.38
N ASP A 155 17.61 19.08 -7.66
CA ASP A 155 18.62 18.99 -8.72
C ASP A 155 19.56 17.79 -8.52
N ASN A 156 19.67 16.96 -9.57
CA ASN A 156 20.51 15.75 -9.61
C ASN A 156 20.21 14.72 -8.50
N VAL A 157 19.00 14.75 -7.92
CA VAL A 157 18.59 13.82 -6.86
C VAL A 157 17.28 13.15 -7.27
N TYR A 158 17.28 11.82 -7.26
CA TYR A 158 16.04 11.03 -7.31
C TYR A 158 15.47 10.99 -5.90
N VAL A 159 14.42 11.77 -5.68
CA VAL A 159 13.77 11.87 -4.36
C VAL A 159 13.03 10.58 -4.05
N ARG A 160 13.26 10.06 -2.84
CA ARG A 160 12.50 8.97 -2.23
C ARG A 160 11.91 9.46 -0.91
N LEU A 161 10.63 9.21 -0.71
CA LEU A 161 10.02 9.24 0.63
C LEU A 161 9.62 7.81 1.01
N GLU A 162 10.36 7.24 1.95
CA GLU A 162 10.09 5.91 2.51
C GLU A 162 8.78 5.96 3.31
N GLN A 163 7.96 4.92 3.19
CA GLN A 163 6.63 4.92 3.79
C GLN A 163 6.64 5.05 5.32
N GLU A 164 7.65 4.53 6.01
CA GLU A 164 7.80 4.61 7.47
C GLU A 164 8.16 6.03 7.95
N ARG A 165 8.52 6.93 7.02
CA ARG A 165 8.82 8.34 7.32
C ARG A 165 7.59 9.25 7.18
N ILE A 166 6.48 8.72 6.66
CA ILE A 166 5.22 9.44 6.65
C ILE A 166 4.71 9.52 8.09
N SER A 167 4.40 10.73 8.55
CA SER A 167 4.00 10.94 9.94
C SER A 167 2.71 10.18 10.26
N PHE A 168 2.63 9.62 11.47
CA PHE A 168 1.44 8.90 11.91
C PHE A 168 0.17 9.77 11.89
N GLY A 169 0.30 11.07 12.14
CA GLY A 169 -0.82 12.02 12.03
C GLY A 169 -1.36 12.13 10.60
N TRP A 170 -0.50 12.08 9.59
CA TRP A 170 -0.89 12.10 8.18
C TRP A 170 -1.62 10.80 7.79
N LEU A 171 -1.13 9.65 8.27
CA LEU A 171 -1.81 8.37 8.12
C LEU A 171 -3.23 8.41 8.73
N MET A 172 -3.35 8.86 9.98
CA MET A 172 -4.65 8.95 10.66
C MET A 172 -5.64 9.86 9.92
N GLN A 173 -5.17 10.99 9.38
CA GLN A 173 -6.02 11.88 8.59
C GLN A 173 -6.52 11.20 7.30
N ALA A 174 -5.63 10.55 6.55
CA ALA A 174 -6.01 9.86 5.32
C ALA A 174 -7.01 8.71 5.56
N LEU A 175 -6.84 7.95 6.66
CA LEU A 175 -7.79 6.91 7.03
C LEU A 175 -9.13 7.48 7.50
N ASN A 176 -9.13 8.64 8.17
CA ASN A 176 -10.36 9.32 8.55
C ASN A 176 -11.15 9.79 7.30
N ASP A 177 -10.47 10.29 6.28
CA ASP A 177 -11.12 10.66 5.03
C ASP A 177 -11.79 9.45 4.36
N ILE A 178 -11.14 8.28 4.36
CA ILE A 178 -11.75 7.02 3.87
C ILE A 178 -13.03 6.66 4.65
N ARG A 179 -13.07 6.86 5.97
CA ARG A 179 -14.28 6.63 6.78
C ARG A 179 -15.43 7.52 6.35
N LEU A 180 -15.16 8.79 6.04
CA LEU A 180 -16.17 9.78 5.67
C LEU A 180 -16.77 9.56 4.28
N PHE A 181 -16.07 8.86 3.38
CA PHE A 181 -16.52 8.59 2.00
C PHE A 181 -17.04 7.16 1.78
N THR A 182 -17.32 6.42 2.85
CA THR A 182 -18.01 5.11 2.75
C THR A 182 -19.53 5.37 2.78
N PRO A 183 -20.31 4.98 1.74
CA PRO A 183 -21.76 5.21 1.68
C PRO A 183 -22.54 4.41 2.73
#